data_AF-A0A0L7MR59-F1
#
_entry.id   AF-A0A0L7MR59-F1
#
_cell.length_a   1.000
_cell.length_b   1.000
_cell.length_c   1.000
_cell.angle_alpha   90.00
_cell.angle_beta   90.00
_cell.angle_gamma   90.00
#
_symmetry.space_group_name_H-M   'P 1'
#
loop_
_entity.id
_entity.type
_entity.pdbx_description
1 polymer ?
#
loop_
_entity_poly.entity_id
_entity_poly.type
_entity_poly.pdbx_seq_one_letter_code
_entity_poly.pdbx_strand_id
1 'polypeptide(L)'
;MGSLYSEIATWLHRWPAGLKLLLLAAFGTLLFLIADPRVLAGCGVACLVLWISLGQATQVARRLMRSVIVAALLVAGFHVFMGSPVLAAVSSLRLVCASTLGIALTITTRPSDLVEVLEWLLAPLAGLGIPTERVAMQLALMLRFTEHFFVQWTKLDEAYRLRTGKSGGLRLIAPLTIHMLQATRRVADALWARLGF
;
A
#
# COMPACT_ATOMS: atom_id res chain seq x y z
N MET A 1 10.20 9.90 4.03
CA MET A 1 9.57 8.69 4.57
C MET A 1 9.77 7.60 3.53
N GLY A 2 10.41 6.49 3.89
CA GLY A 2 10.64 5.41 2.94
C GLY A 2 9.30 4.78 2.57
N SER A 3 8.99 4.76 1.28
CA SER A 3 7.91 3.92 0.78
C SER A 3 8.18 2.47 1.22
N LEU A 4 7.15 1.74 1.66
CA LEU A 4 7.27 0.30 1.95
C LEU A 4 7.50 -0.53 0.67
N TYR A 5 7.34 0.11 -0.49
CA TYR A 5 7.69 -0.42 -1.79
C TYR A 5 9.19 -0.73 -1.88
N SER A 6 9.53 -1.91 -2.38
CA SER A 6 10.93 -2.25 -2.66
C SER A 6 11.28 -1.93 -4.11
N GLU A 7 12.36 -1.19 -4.34
CA GLU A 7 12.90 -0.96 -5.68
C GLU A 7 13.62 -2.19 -6.26
N ILE A 8 13.81 -3.25 -5.46
CA ILE A 8 14.47 -4.48 -5.88
C ILE A 8 13.50 -5.29 -6.75
N ALA A 9 13.84 -5.46 -8.02
CA ALA A 9 13.05 -6.22 -8.97
C ALA A 9 12.95 -7.70 -8.54
N THR A 10 11.71 -8.19 -8.40
CA THR A 10 11.39 -9.59 -8.11
C THR A 10 10.54 -10.20 -9.22
N TRP A 11 10.41 -11.53 -9.27
CA TRP A 11 9.54 -12.20 -10.26
C TRP A 11 8.09 -11.72 -10.18
N LEU A 12 7.59 -11.49 -8.95
CA LEU A 12 6.24 -11.01 -8.73
C LEU A 12 6.05 -9.58 -9.26
N HIS A 13 7.11 -8.79 -9.41
CA HIS A 13 7.04 -7.45 -10.03
C HIS A 13 6.57 -7.47 -11.48
N ARG A 14 6.76 -8.60 -12.18
CA ARG A 14 6.40 -8.75 -13.60
C ARG A 14 4.92 -9.03 -13.82
N TRP A 15 4.17 -9.32 -12.76
CA TRP A 15 2.75 -9.60 -12.85
C TRP A 15 1.94 -8.31 -12.84
N PRO A 16 0.88 -8.19 -13.66
CA PRO A 16 0.03 -7.00 -13.67
C PRO A 16 -0.63 -6.81 -12.30
N ALA A 17 -0.73 -5.55 -11.85
CA ALA A 17 -1.30 -5.21 -10.55
C ALA A 17 -2.72 -5.76 -10.37
N GLY A 18 -3.54 -5.73 -11.43
CA GLY A 18 -4.91 -6.24 -11.41
C GLY A 18 -5.00 -7.72 -11.07
N LEU A 19 -4.09 -8.54 -11.62
CA LEU A 19 -4.06 -9.98 -11.31
C LEU A 19 -3.65 -10.23 -9.86
N LYS A 20 -2.66 -9.48 -9.35
CA LYS A 20 -2.26 -9.60 -7.94
C LYS A 20 -3.38 -9.20 -6.98
N LEU A 21 -4.10 -8.12 -7.30
CA LEU A 21 -5.24 -7.66 -6.51
C LEU A 21 -6.38 -8.68 -6.53
N LEU A 22 -6.67 -9.26 -7.70
CA LEU A 22 -7.67 -10.31 -7.83
C LEU A 22 -7.27 -11.56 -7.04
N LEU A 23 -6.01 -11.98 -7.12
CA LEU A 23 -5.50 -13.09 -6.33
C LEU A 23 -5.56 -12.79 -4.83
N LEU A 24 -5.18 -11.59 -4.39
CA LEU A 24 -5.30 -11.18 -3.00
C LEU A 24 -6.75 -11.23 -2.52
N ALA A 25 -7.69 -10.71 -3.31
CA ALA A 25 -9.11 -10.74 -3.00
C ALA A 25 -9.62 -12.19 -2.93
N ALA A 26 -9.35 -13.00 -3.96
CA ALA A 26 -9.80 -14.39 -4.03
C ALA A 26 -9.21 -15.24 -2.89
N PHE A 27 -7.90 -15.20 -2.68
CA PHE A 27 -7.25 -15.93 -1.60
C PHE A 27 -7.66 -15.41 -0.22
N GLY A 28 -7.79 -14.09 -0.04
CA GLY A 28 -8.25 -13.50 1.20
C GLY A 28 -9.67 -13.95 1.57
N THR A 29 -10.58 -13.96 0.60
CA THR A 29 -11.95 -14.46 0.77
C THR A 29 -11.96 -15.96 1.05
N LEU A 30 -11.18 -16.76 0.31
CA LEU A 30 -11.09 -18.20 0.49
C LEU A 30 -10.55 -18.58 1.88
N LEU A 31 -9.57 -17.83 2.38
CA LEU A 31 -8.98 -18.01 3.71
C LEU A 31 -10.00 -17.78 4.85
N PHE A 32 -11.05 -16.99 4.58
CA PHE A 32 -12.12 -16.73 5.53
C PHE A 32 -13.24 -17.78 5.45
N LEU A 33 -13.55 -18.26 4.25
CA LEU A 33 -14.53 -19.34 4.00
C LEU A 33 -14.06 -20.68 4.55
N ILE A 34 -12.76 -20.95 4.51
CA ILE A 34 -12.18 -22.19 5.01
C ILE A 34 -11.89 -22.05 6.51
N ALA A 35 -12.42 -22.99 7.30
CA ALA A 35 -12.17 -23.10 8.74
C ALA A 35 -11.35 -24.35 9.11
N ASP A 36 -10.98 -25.18 8.13
CA ASP A 36 -10.20 -26.40 8.37
C ASP A 36 -8.73 -26.04 8.69
N PRO A 37 -8.24 -26.34 9.91
CA PRO A 37 -6.88 -26.02 10.32
C PRO A 37 -5.79 -26.62 9.40
N ARG A 38 -6.04 -27.78 8.78
CA ARG A 38 -5.07 -28.45 7.92
C ARG A 38 -4.87 -27.68 6.62
N VAL A 39 -5.96 -27.17 6.05
CA VAL A 39 -5.90 -26.37 4.83
C VAL A 39 -5.24 -25.03 5.10
N LEU A 40 -5.55 -24.39 6.23
CA LEU A 40 -4.85 -23.15 6.62
C LEU A 40 -3.35 -23.39 6.88
N ALA A 41 -2.95 -24.55 7.40
CA ALA A 41 -1.53 -24.92 7.52
C ALA A 41 -0.85 -25.01 6.16
N GLY A 42 -1.51 -25.63 5.17
CA GLY A 42 -1.05 -25.62 3.78
C GLY A 42 -0.90 -24.20 3.22
N CYS A 43 -1.89 -23.33 3.44
CA CYS A 43 -1.83 -21.91 3.04
C CYS A 43 -0.69 -21.16 3.74
N GLY A 44 -0.44 -21.45 5.02
CA GLY A 44 0.66 -20.89 5.79
C GLY A 44 2.02 -21.27 5.21
N VAL A 45 2.20 -22.53 4.84
CA VAL A 45 3.42 -22.99 4.15
C VAL A 45 3.58 -22.30 2.79
N ALA A 46 2.50 -22.18 2.01
CA ALA A 46 2.55 -21.45 0.73
C ALA A 46 2.93 -19.98 0.92
N CYS A 47 2.36 -19.30 1.92
CA CYS A 47 2.71 -17.91 2.27
C CYS A 47 4.17 -17.78 2.73
N LEU A 48 4.69 -18.77 3.46
CA LEU A 48 6.09 -18.80 3.86
C LEU A 48 7.02 -18.97 2.66
N VAL A 49 6.68 -19.86 1.72
CA VAL A 49 7.42 -20.03 0.46
C VAL A 49 7.40 -18.74 -0.37
N LEU A 50 6.25 -18.08 -0.49
CA LEU A 50 6.13 -16.77 -1.14
C LEU A 50 7.02 -15.72 -0.48
N TRP A 51 7.04 -15.65 0.86
CA TRP A 51 7.87 -14.72 1.62
C TRP A 51 9.36 -14.96 1.38
N ILE A 52 9.80 -16.22 1.41
CA ILE A 52 11.18 -16.60 1.14
C ILE A 52 11.55 -16.29 -0.32
N SER A 53 10.66 -16.56 -1.27
CA SER A 53 10.86 -16.29 -2.69
C SER A 53 11.01 -14.81 -3.02
N LEU A 54 10.41 -13.90 -2.23
CA LEU A 54 10.59 -12.45 -2.38
C LEU A 54 11.97 -11.98 -1.90
N GLY A 55 12.66 -12.78 -1.07
CA GLY A 55 14.06 -12.55 -0.69
C GLY A 55 14.31 -11.16 -0.09
N GLN A 56 15.26 -10.43 -0.67
CA GLN A 56 15.73 -9.13 -0.16
C GLN A 56 14.66 -8.03 -0.22
N ALA A 57 13.65 -8.15 -1.08
CA ALA A 57 12.55 -7.19 -1.15
C ALA A 57 11.75 -7.12 0.17
N THR A 58 11.77 -8.20 0.97
CA THR A 58 11.07 -8.27 2.26
C THR A 58 11.71 -7.47 3.40
N GLN A 59 12.93 -6.94 3.23
CA GLN A 59 13.66 -6.31 4.33
C GLN A 59 12.90 -5.13 4.94
N VAL A 60 12.31 -4.29 4.09
CA VAL A 60 11.54 -3.10 4.52
C VAL A 60 10.31 -3.51 5.34
N ALA A 61 9.70 -4.66 5.01
CA ALA A 61 8.50 -5.16 5.66
C ALA A 61 8.76 -6.15 6.80
N ARG A 62 10.01 -6.56 7.05
CA ARG A 62 10.34 -7.50 8.13
C ARG A 62 9.93 -6.99 9.50
N ARG A 63 10.03 -5.67 9.73
CA ARG A 63 9.57 -5.03 10.96
C ARG A 63 8.05 -5.16 11.13
N LEU A 64 7.30 -4.97 10.04
CA LEU A 64 5.85 -5.12 10.05
C LEU A 64 5.44 -6.58 10.27
N MET A 65 6.09 -7.54 9.59
CA MET A 65 5.82 -8.97 9.81
C MET A 65 6.14 -9.43 11.23
N ARG A 66 7.20 -8.92 11.86
CA ARG A 66 7.46 -9.19 13.29
C ARG A 66 6.30 -8.71 14.16
N SER A 67 5.77 -7.52 13.90
CA SER A 67 4.60 -7.00 14.61
C SER A 67 3.36 -7.88 14.42
N VAL A 68 3.13 -8.38 13.20
CA VAL A 68 2.03 -9.30 12.88
C VAL A 68 2.19 -10.63 13.61
N ILE A 69 3.39 -11.21 13.63
CA ILE A 69 3.66 -12.48 14.32
C ILE A 69 3.42 -12.33 15.83
N VAL A 70 3.87 -11.22 16.43
CA VAL A 70 3.62 -10.92 17.85
C VAL A 70 2.12 -10.82 18.11
N ALA A 71 1.37 -10.09 17.26
CA ALA A 71 -0.08 -10.00 17.38
C ALA A 71 -0.77 -11.37 17.23
N ALA A 72 -0.33 -12.19 16.27
CA ALA A 72 -0.85 -13.54 16.06
C ALA A 72 -0.60 -14.46 17.25
N LEU A 73 0.58 -14.37 17.88
CA LEU A 73 0.91 -15.12 19.10
C LEU A 73 0.06 -14.68 20.29
N LEU A 74 -0.20 -13.37 20.45
CA LEU A 74 -1.08 -12.86 21.50
C LEU A 74 -2.51 -13.38 21.32
N VAL A 75 -3.04 -13.34 20.09
CA VAL A 75 -4.37 -13.88 19.76
C VAL A 75 -4.43 -15.39 20.00
N ALA A 76 -3.40 -16.14 19.60
CA ALA A 76 -3.32 -17.58 19.84
C ALA A 76 -3.32 -17.88 21.36
N GLY A 77 -2.48 -17.19 22.13
CA GLY A 77 -2.39 -17.36 23.58
C GLY A 77 -3.72 -17.09 24.29
N PHE A 78 -4.44 -16.06 23.86
CA PHE A 78 -5.76 -15.73 24.38
C PHE A 78 -6.79 -16.83 24.10
N HIS A 79 -6.84 -17.37 22.89
CA HIS A 79 -7.78 -18.45 22.54
C HIS A 79 -7.43 -19.78 23.21
N VAL A 80 -6.14 -20.07 23.42
CA VAL A 80 -5.70 -21.24 24.20
C VAL A 80 -6.12 -21.09 25.66
N PHE A 81 -5.97 -19.90 26.24
CA PHE A 81 -6.44 -19.61 27.61
C PHE A 81 -7.96 -19.78 27.75
N MET A 82 -8.73 -19.45 26.73
CA MET A 82 -10.18 -19.71 26.66
C MET A 82 -10.55 -21.19 26.44
N GLY A 83 -9.58 -22.09 26.31
CA GLY A 83 -9.84 -23.53 26.12
C GLY A 83 -10.21 -23.92 24.68
N SER A 84 -9.98 -23.04 23.69
CA SER A 84 -10.26 -23.35 22.28
C SER A 84 -8.99 -23.35 21.41
N PRO A 85 -8.20 -24.44 21.44
CA PRO A 85 -6.94 -24.53 20.70
C PRO A 85 -7.14 -24.53 19.17
N VAL A 86 -8.28 -25.03 18.70
CA VAL A 86 -8.61 -25.04 17.26
C VAL A 86 -8.83 -23.61 16.75
N LEU A 87 -9.60 -22.79 17.48
CA LEU A 87 -9.80 -21.39 17.15
C LEU A 87 -8.50 -20.58 17.24
N ALA A 88 -7.63 -20.90 18.21
CA ALA A 88 -6.31 -20.29 18.31
C ALA A 88 -5.48 -20.50 17.03
N ALA A 89 -5.44 -21.74 16.53
CA ALA A 89 -4.72 -22.08 15.31
C ALA A 89 -5.33 -21.38 14.09
N VAL A 90 -6.65 -21.47 13.90
CA VAL A 90 -7.33 -20.87 12.73
C VAL A 90 -7.14 -19.35 12.69
N SER A 91 -7.39 -18.66 13.80
CA SER A 91 -7.31 -17.18 13.86
C SER A 91 -5.89 -16.66 13.65
N SER A 92 -4.89 -17.26 14.32
CA SER A 92 -3.50 -16.84 14.20
C SER A 92 -2.93 -17.10 12.80
N LEU A 93 -3.22 -18.26 12.23
CA LEU A 93 -2.74 -18.66 10.92
C LEU A 93 -3.39 -17.84 9.81
N ARG A 94 -4.69 -17.55 9.94
CA ARG A 94 -5.41 -16.64 9.04
C ARG A 94 -4.81 -15.24 9.07
N LEU A 95 -4.54 -14.71 10.26
CA LEU A 95 -3.94 -13.39 10.43
C LEU A 95 -2.57 -13.32 9.74
N VAL A 96 -1.70 -14.31 9.96
CA VAL A 96 -0.37 -14.36 9.35
C VAL A 96 -0.46 -14.49 7.82
N CYS A 97 -1.30 -15.39 7.30
CA CYS A 97 -1.44 -15.59 5.86
C CYS A 97 -1.98 -14.33 5.16
N ALA A 98 -3.09 -13.76 5.66
CA ALA A 98 -3.70 -12.55 5.09
C ALA A 98 -2.72 -11.37 5.12
N SER A 99 -2.01 -11.19 6.24
CA SER A 99 -1.01 -10.13 6.36
C SER A 99 0.17 -10.35 5.41
N THR A 100 0.64 -11.59 5.26
CA THR A 100 1.75 -11.92 4.34
C THR A 100 1.38 -11.61 2.90
N LEU A 101 0.17 -11.98 2.47
CA LEU A 101 -0.32 -11.68 1.12
C LEU A 101 -0.44 -10.16 0.88
N GLY A 102 -1.03 -9.42 1.83
CA GLY A 102 -1.15 -7.96 1.72
C GLY A 102 0.20 -7.25 1.70
N ILE A 103 1.15 -7.71 2.52
CA ILE A 103 2.50 -7.17 2.57
C ILE A 103 3.26 -7.49 1.28
N ALA A 104 3.16 -8.71 0.76
CA ALA A 104 3.75 -9.08 -0.52
C ALA A 104 3.21 -8.18 -1.66
N LEU A 105 1.90 -7.91 -1.68
CA LEU A 105 1.31 -6.96 -2.62
C LEU A 105 1.91 -5.55 -2.46
N THR A 106 1.98 -5.05 -1.24
CA THR A 106 2.48 -3.69 -0.93
C THR A 106 3.94 -3.49 -1.36
N ILE A 107 4.77 -4.52 -1.19
CA ILE A 107 6.19 -4.46 -1.56
C ILE A 107 6.38 -4.53 -3.08
N THR A 108 5.55 -5.32 -3.77
CA THR A 108 5.76 -5.69 -5.18
C THR A 108 4.87 -4.94 -6.18
N THR A 109 4.06 -3.99 -5.71
CA THR A 109 3.13 -3.23 -6.57
C THR A 109 3.39 -1.75 -6.40
N ARG A 110 3.63 -1.04 -7.52
CA ARG A 110 3.84 0.40 -7.49
C ARG A 110 2.51 1.11 -7.24
N PRO A 111 2.52 2.27 -6.56
CA PRO A 111 1.31 3.08 -6.39
C PRO A 111 0.68 3.50 -7.72
N SER A 112 1.49 3.76 -8.75
CA SER A 112 1.02 4.06 -10.11
C SER A 112 0.16 2.94 -10.68
N ASP A 113 0.65 1.69 -10.60
CA ASP A 113 0.00 0.53 -11.19
C ASP A 113 -1.33 0.22 -10.49
N LEU A 114 -1.44 0.54 -9.20
CA LEU A 114 -2.70 0.42 -8.45
C LEU A 114 -3.76 1.42 -8.93
N VAL A 115 -3.34 2.63 -9.31
CA VAL A 115 -4.27 3.64 -9.84
C VAL A 115 -4.74 3.28 -11.24
N GLU A 116 -3.88 2.72 -12.10
CA GLU A 116 -4.31 2.21 -13.41
C GLU A 116 -5.39 1.12 -13.27
N VAL A 117 -5.25 0.22 -12.30
CA VAL A 117 -6.27 -0.80 -12.01
C VAL A 117 -7.55 -0.18 -11.48
N LEU A 118 -7.44 0.83 -10.60
CA LEU A 118 -8.59 1.57 -10.09
C LEU A 118 -9.34 2.30 -11.20
N GLU A 119 -8.62 2.94 -12.12
CA GLU A 119 -9.17 3.60 -13.30
C GLU A 119 -9.93 2.59 -14.18
N TRP A 120 -9.33 1.43 -14.45
CA TRP A 120 -9.98 0.36 -15.20
C TRP A 120 -11.25 -0.16 -14.51
N LEU A 121 -11.23 -0.28 -13.18
CA LEU A 121 -12.39 -0.73 -12.40
C LEU A 121 -13.51 0.32 -12.34
N LEU A 122 -13.17 1.61 -12.45
CA LEU A 122 -14.12 2.73 -12.49
C LEU A 122 -14.66 3.01 -13.91
N ALA A 123 -13.97 2.54 -14.96
CA ALA A 123 -14.40 2.68 -16.35
C ALA A 123 -15.86 2.23 -16.64
N PRO A 124 -16.37 1.07 -16.16
CA PRO A 124 -17.76 0.68 -16.40
C PRO A 124 -18.78 1.66 -15.77
N LEU A 125 -18.39 2.39 -14.73
CA LEU A 125 -19.22 3.40 -14.08
C LEU A 125 -19.42 4.65 -14.96
N ALA A 126 -18.67 4.79 -16.06
CA ALA A 126 -18.91 5.79 -17.10
C ALA A 126 -20.31 5.64 -17.72
N GLY A 127 -20.80 4.40 -17.85
CA GLY A 127 -22.15 4.12 -18.34
C GLY A 127 -23.26 4.68 -17.43
N LEU A 128 -22.93 4.98 -16.17
CA LEU A 128 -23.84 5.57 -15.18
C LEU A 128 -23.80 7.12 -15.15
N GLY A 129 -23.10 7.76 -16.10
CA GLY A 129 -23.01 9.22 -16.22
C GLY A 129 -21.86 9.87 -15.44
N ILE A 130 -20.93 9.10 -14.90
CA ILE A 130 -19.74 9.63 -14.23
C ILE A 130 -18.68 10.00 -15.28
N PRO A 131 -18.12 11.22 -15.27
CA PRO A 131 -17.07 11.62 -16.22
C PRO A 131 -15.73 10.99 -15.82
N THR A 132 -15.56 9.70 -16.14
CA THR A 132 -14.38 8.88 -15.78
C THR A 132 -13.07 9.49 -16.26
N GLU A 133 -13.05 10.17 -17.40
CA GLU A 133 -11.87 10.87 -17.91
C GLU A 133 -11.40 12.00 -16.98
N ARG A 134 -12.33 12.78 -16.40
CA ARG A 134 -11.99 13.82 -15.42
C ARG A 134 -11.48 13.20 -14.12
N VAL A 135 -12.08 12.09 -13.69
CA VAL A 135 -11.67 11.36 -12.48
C VAL A 135 -10.26 10.78 -12.65
N ALA A 136 -9.97 10.14 -13.79
CA ALA A 136 -8.64 9.63 -14.12
C ALA A 136 -7.59 10.75 -14.13
N MET A 137 -7.90 11.88 -14.80
CA MET A 137 -7.01 13.05 -14.79
C MET A 137 -6.76 13.57 -13.36
N GLN A 138 -7.79 13.63 -12.51
CA GLN A 138 -7.66 14.04 -11.12
C GLN A 138 -6.78 13.08 -10.31
N LEU A 139 -6.96 11.76 -10.47
CA LEU A 139 -6.15 10.74 -9.79
C LEU A 139 -4.69 10.80 -10.23
N ALA A 140 -4.44 10.89 -11.53
CA ALA A 140 -3.09 11.05 -12.08
C ALA A 140 -2.40 12.33 -11.56
N LEU A 141 -3.11 13.46 -11.53
CA LEU A 141 -2.59 14.69 -10.95
C LEU A 141 -2.32 14.52 -9.45
N MET A 142 -3.24 13.93 -8.69
CA MET A 142 -3.09 13.71 -7.25
C MET A 142 -1.84 12.89 -6.92
N LEU A 143 -1.61 11.78 -7.63
CA LEU A 143 -0.42 10.96 -7.45
C LEU A 143 0.86 11.76 -7.72
N ARG A 144 0.90 12.46 -8.86
CA ARG A 144 2.06 13.28 -9.24
C ARG A 144 2.32 14.41 -8.24
N PHE A 145 1.28 15.05 -7.75
CA PHE A 145 1.39 16.08 -6.71
C PHE A 145 1.82 15.51 -5.36
N THR A 146 1.45 14.26 -5.04
CA THR A 146 1.90 13.58 -3.82
C THR A 146 3.42 13.38 -3.85
N GLU A 147 3.98 12.95 -4.98
CA GLU A 147 5.44 12.87 -5.15
C GLU A 147 6.09 14.24 -5.04
N HIS A 148 5.52 15.25 -5.72
CA HIS A 148 6.01 16.63 -5.64
C HIS A 148 6.00 17.17 -4.20
N PHE A 149 4.94 16.89 -3.45
CA PHE A 149 4.78 17.28 -2.04
C PHE A 149 5.92 16.75 -1.18
N PHE A 150 6.28 15.46 -1.30
CA PHE A 150 7.36 14.88 -0.52
C PHE A 150 8.72 15.49 -0.86
N VAL A 151 8.99 15.75 -2.14
CA VAL A 151 10.22 16.43 -2.55
C VAL A 151 10.31 17.83 -1.95
N GLN A 152 9.22 18.60 -1.98
CA GLN A 152 9.19 19.93 -1.37
C GLN A 152 9.31 19.90 0.14
N TRP A 153 8.65 18.93 0.80
CA TRP A 153 8.77 18.71 2.24
C TRP A 153 10.23 18.48 2.65
N THR A 154 10.92 17.55 1.98
CA THR A 154 12.31 17.22 2.29
C THR A 154 13.23 18.42 2.11
N LYS A 155 13.08 19.17 1.01
CA LYS A 155 13.87 20.40 0.77
C LYS A 155 13.66 21.43 1.87
N LEU A 156 12.41 21.61 2.30
CA LEU A 156 12.06 22.61 3.30
C LEU A 156 12.52 22.20 4.70
N ASP A 157 12.40 20.91 5.03
CA ASP A 157 12.92 20.36 6.29
C ASP A 157 14.45 20.44 6.35
N GLU A 158 15.13 20.17 5.24
CA GLU A 158 16.59 20.32 5.16
C GLU A 158 17.03 21.79 5.33
N ALA A 159 16.38 22.73 4.65
CA ALA A 159 16.64 24.15 4.82
C ALA A 159 16.37 24.64 6.25
N TYR A 160 15.32 24.15 6.89
CA TYR A 160 14.99 24.47 8.28
C TYR A 160 16.02 23.86 9.26
N ARG A 161 16.46 22.63 9.00
CA ARG A 161 17.47 21.94 9.79
C ARG A 161 18.82 22.63 9.73
N LEU A 162 19.22 23.15 8.57
CA LEU A 162 20.44 23.95 8.42
C LEU A 162 20.40 25.25 9.25
N ARG A 163 19.22 25.86 9.43
CA ARG A 163 19.07 27.11 10.19
C ARG A 163 18.93 26.91 11.69
N THR A 164 18.30 25.81 12.12
CA THR A 164 17.88 25.63 13.52
C THR A 164 18.52 24.42 14.21
N GLY A 165 19.24 23.59 13.46
CA GLY A 165 19.81 22.33 13.94
C GLY A 165 18.77 21.24 14.23
N LYS A 166 17.47 21.48 13.99
CA LYS A 166 16.37 20.54 14.29
C LYS A 166 15.43 20.39 13.10
N SER A 167 14.65 19.32 13.04
CA SER A 167 13.62 19.16 12.02
C SER A 167 12.50 20.20 12.20
N GLY A 168 11.89 20.61 11.09
CA GLY A 168 10.86 21.66 11.10
C GLY A 168 9.50 21.18 11.57
N GLY A 169 9.16 19.91 11.32
CA GLY A 169 7.90 19.29 11.73
C GLY A 169 6.69 20.14 11.31
N LEU A 170 5.80 20.43 12.26
CA LEU A 170 4.57 21.19 12.02
C LEU A 170 4.80 22.63 11.53
N ARG A 171 5.97 23.23 11.82
CA ARG A 171 6.29 24.61 11.39
C ARG A 171 6.42 24.73 9.87
N LEU A 172 6.62 23.61 9.18
CA LEU A 172 6.75 23.56 7.73
C LEU A 172 5.42 23.57 7.01
N ILE A 173 4.29 23.35 7.70
CA ILE A 173 2.97 23.23 7.07
C ILE A 173 2.60 24.52 6.35
N ALA A 174 2.68 25.67 7.02
CA ALA A 174 2.35 26.97 6.42
C ALA A 174 3.16 27.27 5.14
N PRO A 175 4.50 27.23 5.16
CA PRO A 175 5.30 27.47 3.94
C PRO A 175 5.08 26.42 2.85
N LEU A 176 4.88 25.15 3.22
CA LEU A 176 4.56 24.09 2.27
C LEU A 176 3.22 24.33 1.58
N THR A 177 2.18 24.69 2.33
CA THR A 177 0.84 24.99 1.77
C THR A 177 0.93 26.13 0.76
N ILE A 178 1.71 27.17 1.05
CA ILE A 178 1.94 28.28 0.10
C ILE A 178 2.60 27.75 -1.18
N HIS A 179 3.66 26.94 -1.07
CA HIS A 179 4.32 26.34 -2.24
C HIS A 179 3.38 25.45 -3.05
N MET A 180 2.56 24.64 -2.38
CA MET A 180 1.59 23.76 -3.04
C MET A 180 0.50 24.57 -3.76
N LEU A 181 -0.05 25.60 -3.13
CA LEU A 181 -1.04 26.49 -3.76
C LEU A 181 -0.49 27.16 -5.02
N GLN A 182 0.76 27.64 -4.97
CA GLN A 182 1.44 28.20 -6.14
C GLN A 182 1.67 27.15 -7.23
N ALA A 183 2.05 25.92 -6.86
CA ALA A 183 2.21 24.83 -7.81
C ALA A 183 0.87 24.47 -8.48
N THR A 184 -0.22 24.39 -7.72
CA THR A 184 -1.56 24.13 -8.26
C THR A 184 -2.00 25.22 -9.22
N ARG A 185 -1.78 26.51 -8.90
CA ARG A 185 -2.09 27.62 -9.83
C ARG A 185 -1.34 27.47 -11.14
N ARG A 186 -0.02 27.24 -11.10
CA ARG A 186 0.79 27.04 -12.32
C ARG A 186 0.32 25.85 -13.17
N VAL A 187 -0.07 24.75 -12.53
CA VAL A 187 -0.59 23.58 -13.25
C VAL A 187 -1.98 23.86 -13.83
N ALA A 188 -2.83 24.59 -13.11
CA ALA A 188 -4.13 25.01 -13.61
C ALA A 188 -3.97 25.94 -14.84
N ASP A 189 -3.09 26.94 -14.78
CA ASP A 189 -2.81 27.84 -15.89
C ASP A 189 -2.28 27.08 -17.12
N ALA A 190 -1.39 26.10 -16.90
CA ALA A 190 -0.84 25.26 -17.97
C ALA A 190 -1.89 24.31 -18.57
N LEU A 191 -2.78 23.73 -17.75
CA LEU A 191 -3.90 22.91 -18.22
C LEU A 191 -4.88 23.77 -19.03
N TRP A 192 -5.17 24.98 -18.57
CA TRP A 192 -6.03 25.93 -19.26
C TRP A 192 -5.46 26.29 -20.64
N ALA A 193 -4.17 26.61 -20.72
CA ALA A 193 -3.51 26.92 -21.98
C ALA A 193 -3.45 25.75 -22.97
N ARG A 194 -3.42 24.50 -22.47
CA ARG A 194 -3.29 23.29 -23.31
C ARG A 194 -4.61 22.67 -23.71
N LEU A 195 -5.60 22.69 -22.82
CA LEU A 195 -6.91 22.03 -23.01
C LEU A 195 -8.02 23.02 -23.36
N GLY A 196 -7.81 24.32 -23.17
CA GLY A 196 -8.67 25.38 -23.70
C GLY A 196 -10.13 25.32 -23.25
N PHE A 197 -10.37 25.30 -21.94
CA PHE A 197 -11.73 25.46 -21.38
C PHE A 197 -12.07 26.92 -21.09
#